data_AF-A0A375I6Q3-F1
#
_entry.id   AF-A0A375I6Q3-F1
#
_cell.length_a   1.000
_cell.length_b   1.000
_cell.length_c   1.000
_cell.angle_alpha   90.00
_cell.angle_beta   90.00
_cell.angle_gamma   90.00
#
_symmetry.space_group_name_H-M   'P 1'
#
loop_
_entity.id
_entity.type
_entity.pdbx_description
1 polymer ?
#
loop_
_entity_poly.entity_id
_entity_poly.type
_entity_poly.pdbx_seq_one_letter_code
_entity_poly.pdbx_strand_id
1 'polypeptide(L)' 'MADPAPGSTHDAKAIRLTGLLEHFPNTPPVADKGYTGLGMITPERKPAHGELTENQKQYNKTMRVIQNCFCIILVR' A
#
# COMPACT_ATOMS: atom_id res chain seq x y z
N MET A 1 -28.83 10.45 -1.07
CA MET A 1 -28.13 9.29 -0.50
C MET A 1 -27.24 8.74 -1.60
N ALA A 2 -25.95 9.08 -1.59
CA ALA A 2 -25.02 8.56 -2.58
C ALA A 2 -24.43 7.28 -2.00
N ASP A 3 -24.52 6.18 -2.76
CA ASP A 3 -23.74 4.98 -2.46
C ASP A 3 -22.27 5.37 -2.27
N PRO A 4 -21.57 4.80 -1.28
CA PRO A 4 -20.15 5.05 -1.13
C PRO A 4 -19.44 4.58 -2.41
N ALA A 5 -18.86 5.54 -3.14
CA ALA A 5 -18.07 5.26 -4.32
C ALA A 5 -16.89 4.34 -3.91
N PRO A 6 -16.45 3.41 -4.78
CA PRO A 6 -15.41 2.45 -4.43
C PRO A 6 -14.15 3.16 -3.92
N GLY A 7 -13.90 3.05 -2.61
CA GLY A 7 -12.85 3.71 -1.82
C GLY A 7 -11.43 3.21 -2.09
N SER A 8 -11.11 2.98 -3.37
CA SER A 8 -9.78 2.64 -3.84
C SER A 8 -9.36 3.55 -5.00
N THR A 9 -10.31 3.98 -5.83
CA THR A 9 -10.03 4.92 -6.93
C THR A 9 -9.81 6.34 -6.42
N HIS A 10 -10.53 6.74 -5.35
CA HIS A 10 -10.38 8.06 -4.76
C HIS A 10 -8.98 8.26 -4.16
N ASP A 11 -8.47 7.26 -3.46
CA ASP A 11 -7.22 7.35 -2.70
C ASP A 11 -6.01 7.35 -3.62
N ALA A 12 -6.01 6.51 -4.67
CA ALA A 12 -4.96 6.53 -5.69
C ALA A 12 -4.90 7.89 -6.41
N LYS A 13 -6.07 8.50 -6.68
CA LYS A 13 -6.15 9.84 -7.25
C LYS A 13 -5.67 10.89 -6.25
N ALA A 14 -6.05 10.79 -4.99
CA ALA A 14 -5.61 11.70 -3.93
C ALA A 14 -4.09 11.65 -3.74
N ILE A 15 -3.48 10.46 -3.67
CA ILE A 15 -2.02 10.27 -3.58
C ILE A 15 -1.28 10.99 -4.71
N ARG A 16 -1.79 10.89 -5.94
CA ARG A 16 -1.20 11.56 -7.11
C ARG A 16 -1.39 13.07 -7.08
N LEU A 17 -2.54 13.55 -6.61
CA LEU A 17 -2.88 14.96 -6.57
C LEU A 17 -2.22 15.71 -5.41
N THR A 18 -1.99 15.05 -4.28
CA THR A 18 -1.38 15.67 -3.09
C THR A 18 0.14 15.72 -3.16
N GLY A 19 0.75 15.05 -4.14
CA GLY A 19 2.21 14.94 -4.21
C GLY A 19 2.78 14.22 -2.98
N LEU A 20 2.01 13.31 -2.36
CA LEU A 20 2.41 12.65 -1.11
C LEU A 20 3.81 12.04 -1.19
N LEU A 21 4.13 11.41 -2.32
CA LEU A 21 5.42 10.75 -2.53
C LEU A 21 6.58 11.74 -2.61
N GLU A 22 6.32 12.98 -3.04
CA GLU A 22 7.31 14.05 -3.12
C GLU A 22 7.74 14.52 -1.71
N HIS A 23 6.90 14.30 -0.70
CA HIS A 23 7.21 14.61 0.70
C HIS A 23 8.09 13.53 1.37
N PHE A 24 8.22 12.35 0.75
CA PHE A 24 9.01 11.23 1.27
C PHE A 24 10.00 10.67 0.21
N PRO A 25 10.92 11.49 -0.32
CA PRO A 25 11.77 11.11 -1.44
C PRO A 25 12.74 9.96 -1.11
N ASN A 26 13.12 9.80 0.16
CA ASN A 26 14.07 8.78 0.61
C ASN A 26 13.41 7.59 1.33
N THR A 27 12.13 7.70 1.66
CA THR A 27 11.39 6.71 2.44
C THR A 27 10.00 6.52 1.83
N PRO A 28 9.89 5.83 0.68
CA PRO A 28 8.60 5.66 0.03
C PRO A 28 7.59 5.02 1.00
N PRO A 29 6.38 5.58 1.11
CA PRO A 29 5.38 5.09 2.04
C PRO A 29 4.97 3.66 1.69
N VAL A 30 4.67 2.88 2.72
CA VAL A 30 4.18 1.51 2.58
C VAL A 30 2.67 1.56 2.39
N ALA A 31 2.18 0.95 1.31
CA ALA A 31 0.76 0.92 1.00
C ALA A 31 0.21 -0.51 0.96
N ASP A 32 -1.11 -0.62 1.08
CA ASP A 32 -1.79 -1.89 0.94
C ASP A 32 -1.60 -2.49 -0.45
N LYS A 33 -1.83 -3.81 -0.55
CA LYS A 33 -1.63 -4.58 -1.79
C LYS A 33 -2.39 -3.99 -2.98
N GLY A 34 -3.49 -3.26 -2.77
CA GLY A 34 -4.29 -2.62 -3.82
C GLY A 34 -3.60 -1.46 -4.54
N TYR A 35 -2.56 -0.86 -3.95
CA TYR A 35 -1.91 0.37 -4.43
C TYR A 35 -0.68 0.14 -5.32
N THR A 36 -0.59 -1.04 -5.95
CA THR A 36 0.51 -1.39 -6.85
C THR A 36 0.56 -0.41 -8.04
N GLY A 37 1.76 0.01 -8.44
CA GLY A 37 1.97 0.90 -9.58
C GLY A 37 1.97 2.40 -9.26
N LEU A 38 1.90 2.76 -7.97
CA LEU A 38 1.93 4.16 -7.51
C LEU A 38 3.28 4.58 -6.91
N GLY A 39 4.37 3.83 -7.10
CA GLY A 39 5.69 4.17 -6.51
C GLY A 39 5.80 3.94 -5.00
N MET A 40 4.81 3.26 -4.41
CA MET A 40 4.77 2.86 -3.01
C MET A 40 5.34 1.45 -2.83
N ILE A 41 5.86 1.16 -1.64
CA ILE A 41 6.25 -0.21 -1.29
C ILE A 41 4.97 -0.97 -0.93
N THR A 42 4.63 -2.01 -1.70
CA THR A 42 3.47 -2.87 -1.42
C THR A 42 3.93 -4.28 -1.02
N PRO A 43 3.27 -4.93 -0.04
CA PRO A 43 3.54 -6.33 0.29
C PRO A 43 3.29 -7.26 -0.90
N GLU A 44 4.03 -8.36 -0.95
CA GLU A 44 3.97 -9.34 -2.03
C GLU A 44 2.56 -9.94 -2.16
N ARG A 45 2.04 -9.94 -3.40
CA ARG A 45 0.76 -10.57 -3.75
C ARG A 45 0.95 -12.07 -3.92
N LYS A 46 -0.08 -12.86 -3.57
CA LYS A 46 -0.07 -14.28 -3.89
C LYS A 46 -0.09 -14.46 -5.43
N PRO A 47 0.76 -15.31 -6.01
CA PRO A 47 0.67 -15.63 -7.43
C PRO A 47 -0.61 -16.45 -7.71
N ALA A 48 -1.14 -16.36 -8.93
CA ALA A 48 -2.44 -16.94 -9.30
C ALA A 48 -2.52 -18.47 -9.10
N HIS A 49 -1.40 -19.18 -9.18
CA HIS A 49 -1.32 -20.63 -9.06
C HIS A 49 -0.21 -21.09 -8.09
N GLY A 50 0.03 -20.33 -7.02
CA GLY A 50 1.08 -20.70 -6.06
C GLY A 50 0.93 -20.05 -4.70
N GLU A 51 1.69 -20.59 -3.75
CA GLU A 51 1.79 -20.03 -2.40
C GLU A 51 2.98 -19.06 -2.32
N LEU A 52 2.91 -18.16 -1.33
CA LEU A 52 4.07 -17.35 -0.99
C LEU A 52 5.18 -18.24 -0.43
N THR A 53 6.41 -17.97 -0.82
CA THR A 53 7.58 -18.54 -0.15
C THR A 53 7.64 -18.07 1.31
N GLU A 54 8.31 -18.82 2.18
CA GLU A 54 8.48 -18.42 3.59
C GLU A 54 9.14 -17.04 3.72
N ASN A 55 10.08 -16.72 2.82
CA ASN A 55 10.73 -15.41 2.77
C ASN A 55 9.72 -14.29 2.45
N GLN A 56 8.81 -14.50 1.49
CA GLN A 56 7.76 -13.53 1.15
C GLN A 56 6.73 -13.40 2.28
N LYS A 57 6.42 -14.48 3.01
CA LYS A 57 5.54 -14.43 4.18
C LYS A 57 6.18 -13.60 5.30
N GLN A 58 7.46 -13.84 5.58
CA GLN A 58 8.20 -13.09 6.60
C GLN A 58 8.33 -11.62 6.21
N TYR A 59 8.62 -11.31 4.94
CA TYR A 59 8.61 -9.95 4.42
C TYR A 59 7.24 -9.27 4.65
N ASN A 60 6.15 -9.91 4.24
CA ASN A 60 4.80 -9.38 4.43
C ASN A 60 4.44 -9.17 5.92
N LYS A 61 4.96 -10.00 6.83
CA LYS A 61 4.80 -9.84 8.27
C LYS A 61 5.54 -8.60 8.78
N THR A 62 6.79 -8.40 8.36
CA THR A 62 7.58 -7.20 8.70
C THR A 62 6.91 -5.94 8.17
N MET A 63 6.45 -5.94 6.91
CA MET A 63 5.73 -4.80 6.32
C MET A 63 4.46 -4.46 7.11
N ARG A 64 3.71 -5.47 7.56
CA ARG A 64 2.53 -5.27 8.43
C ARG A 64 2.89 -4.62 9.77
N VAL A 65 4.01 -5.01 10.38
CA VAL A 65 4.48 -4.39 11.63
C VAL A 65 4.88 -2.93 11.39
N ILE A 66 5.57 -2.64 10.28
CA ILE A 66 5.95 -1.27 9.90
C ILE A 66 4.70 -0.41 9.66
N GLN A 67 3.71 -0.93 8.92
CA GLN A 67 2.41 -0.27 8.71
C GLN A 67 1.66 0.01 10.01
N ASN A 68 1.83 -0.82 11.03
CA ASN A 68 1.15 -0.67 12.31
C ASN A 68 1.92 0.24 13.30
N CYS A 69 3.23 0.40 13.11
CA CYS A 69 4.09 1.18 14.00
C CYS A 69 4.23 2.64 13.56
N PHE A 70 4.07 2.92 12.26
CA PHE A 70 4.03 4.27 11.70
C PHE A 70 2.60 4.64 11.30
N CYS A 71 2.11 5.79 11.77
CA CYS A 71 0.81 6.40 11.42
C CYS A 71 0.73 6.87 9.94
N ILE A 72 1.51 6.30 9.03
CA ILE A 72 1.50 6.64 7.60
C ILE A 72 0.44 5.77 6.93
N ILE A 73 -0.80 6.04 7.34
CA ILE A 73 -2.02 5.49 6.78
C ILE A 73 -2.46 6.47 5.69
N LEU A 74 -2.01 6.23 4.47
CA LEU A 74 -2.88 6.44 3.32
C LEU A 74 -3.00 5.03 2.77
N VAL A 75 -3.93 4.20 3.22
CA VAL A 75 -5.34 4.37 2.93
C VAL A 75 -6.22 3.58 3.90
N ARG A 76 -7.02 4.29 4.70
CA ARG A 76 -8.27 3.80 5.28
C ARG A 76 -9.27 4.93 5.36
#